data_AF-A0A7I7KSY8-F1
#
_entry.id   AF-A0A7I7KSY8-F1
#
_cell.length_a   1.000
_cell.length_b   1.000
_cell.length_c   1.000
_cell.angle_alpha   90.00
_cell.angle_beta   90.00
_cell.angle_gamma   90.00
#
_symmetry.space_group_name_H-M   'P 1'
#
loop_
_entity.id
_entity.type
_entity.pdbx_description
1 polymer ?
#
loop_
_entity_poly.entity_id
_entity_poly.type
_entity_poly.pdbx_seq_one_letter_code
_entity_poly.pdbx_strand_id
1 'polypeptide(L)'
;MDRGPHLQMSTTPLWVPLVVALIGVIGTAGGTIGGMLIQQRASRQREHAQWLREDEARTFEHRREAYVELYRRLRTLSSRIQELDENQPFPFEDWRDEIFEHFPDIAVYGTDKIVTLADLALDLVLTWARAQSEGKQSGELEWRARKAVHGLLEAIREELGVPKGGTLDLDNLPGLGDYG
;
A
#
# COMPACT_ATOMS: atom_id res chain seq x y z
N MET A 1 -50.06 90.04 19.00
CA MET A 1 -48.70 90.03 19.56
C MET A 1 -48.73 89.32 20.90
N ASP A 2 -48.14 88.14 21.03
CA ASP A 2 -46.96 87.89 21.88
C ASP A 2 -46.45 86.45 21.67
N ARG A 3 -45.13 86.22 21.78
CA ARG A 3 -44.45 84.93 21.51
C ARG A 3 -44.10 84.21 22.82
N GLY A 4 -44.17 82.88 22.79
CA GLY A 4 -43.40 82.02 23.70
C GLY A 4 -43.16 80.64 23.06
N PRO A 5 -41.90 80.21 22.87
CA PRO A 5 -41.61 78.84 22.43
C PRO A 5 -41.49 77.94 23.66
N HIS A 6 -42.34 76.93 23.76
CA HIS A 6 -42.14 75.84 24.72
C HIS A 6 -41.44 74.71 23.97
N LEU A 7 -40.16 74.53 24.27
CA LEU A 7 -39.34 73.40 23.83
C LEU A 7 -40.04 72.08 24.23
N GLN A 8 -40.56 71.33 23.26
CA GLN A 8 -40.86 69.93 23.48
C GLN A 8 -39.53 69.18 23.56
N MET A 9 -39.07 68.87 24.78
CA MET A 9 -38.05 67.85 24.97
C MET A 9 -38.66 66.50 24.56
N SER A 10 -38.26 65.99 23.39
CA SER A 10 -38.50 64.62 22.98
C SER A 10 -37.90 63.68 24.03
N THR A 11 -38.75 63.23 24.95
CA THR A 11 -38.37 62.26 25.98
C THR A 11 -38.34 60.91 25.29
N THR A 12 -37.18 60.52 24.77
CA THR A 12 -37.00 59.18 24.22
C THR A 12 -37.25 58.19 25.37
N PRO A 13 -38.21 57.26 25.25
CA PRO A 13 -38.56 56.40 26.37
C PRO A 13 -37.36 55.55 26.79
N LEU A 14 -36.90 55.73 28.03
CA LEU A 14 -35.72 55.04 28.60
C LEU A 14 -35.83 53.50 28.61
N TRP A 15 -37.03 52.95 28.38
CA TRP A 15 -37.25 51.52 28.29
C TRP A 15 -36.90 50.93 26.90
N VAL A 16 -36.89 51.74 25.83
CA VAL A 16 -36.55 51.27 24.47
C VAL A 16 -35.14 50.69 24.39
N PRO A 17 -34.07 51.37 24.86
CA PRO A 17 -32.73 50.77 24.85
C PRO A 17 -32.59 49.57 25.80
N LEU A 18 -33.37 49.51 26.90
CA LEU A 18 -33.35 48.38 27.84
C LEU A 18 -33.94 47.10 27.23
N VAL A 19 -35.02 47.21 26.44
CA VAL A 19 -35.63 46.06 25.75
C VAL A 19 -34.72 45.55 24.62
N VAL A 20 -34.06 46.46 23.88
CA VAL A 20 -33.11 46.08 22.83
C VAL A 20 -31.84 45.45 23.41
N ALA A 21 -31.37 45.91 24.57
CA ALA A 21 -30.26 45.28 25.29
C ALA A 21 -30.63 43.88 25.82
N LEU A 22 -31.88 43.66 26.25
CA LEU A 22 -32.33 42.35 26.74
C LEU A 22 -32.54 41.33 25.59
N ILE A 23 -33.02 41.77 24.43
CA ILE A 23 -33.17 40.92 23.23
C ILE A 23 -31.80 40.63 22.58
N GLY A 24 -30.87 41.59 22.61
CA GLY A 24 -29.51 41.42 22.09
C GLY A 24 -28.66 40.41 22.87
N VAL A 25 -28.98 40.13 24.13
CA VAL A 25 -28.22 39.19 24.99
C VAL A 25 -28.78 37.76 24.95
N ILE A 26 -29.99 37.54 24.44
CA ILE A 26 -30.53 36.18 24.25
C ILE A 26 -29.89 35.49 23.01
N GLY A 27 -29.31 36.25 22.08
CA GLY A 27 -28.66 35.71 20.88
C GLY A 27 -27.25 35.15 21.06
N THR A 28 -26.53 35.46 22.15
CA THR A 28 -25.09 35.18 22.27
C THR A 28 -24.71 34.04 23.23
N ALA A 29 -25.68 33.41 23.89
CA ALA A 29 -25.41 32.22 24.72
C ALA A 29 -25.74 30.88 24.04
N GLY A 30 -26.51 30.88 22.94
CA GLY A 30 -26.92 29.65 22.23
C GLY A 30 -26.03 29.22 21.06
N GLY A 31 -25.21 30.13 20.51
CA GLY A 31 -24.45 29.87 19.27
C GLY A 31 -23.10 29.16 19.46
N THR A 32 -22.51 29.19 20.66
CA THR A 32 -21.15 28.66 20.89
C THR A 32 -21.10 27.15 21.12
N ILE A 33 -22.18 26.55 21.63
CA ILE A 33 -22.22 25.10 21.93
C ILE A 33 -22.56 24.28 20.67
N GLY A 34 -23.37 24.82 19.76
CA GLY A 34 -23.73 24.15 18.49
C GLY A 34 -22.57 24.08 17.49
N GLY A 35 -21.75 25.13 17.40
CA GLY A 35 -20.58 25.19 16.53
C GLY A 35 -19.48 24.19 16.93
N MET A 36 -19.24 24.00 18.24
CA MET A 36 -18.19 23.11 18.74
C MET A 36 -18.44 21.64 18.40
N LEU A 37 -19.69 21.16 18.45
CA LEU A 37 -20.03 19.77 18.12
C LEU A 37 -19.93 19.48 16.61
N ILE A 38 -20.28 20.45 15.76
CA ILE A 38 -20.16 20.34 14.30
C ILE A 38 -18.67 20.40 13.90
N GLN A 39 -17.90 21.29 14.53
CA GLN A 39 -16.47 21.43 14.28
C GLN A 39 -15.67 20.22 14.79
N GLN A 40 -16.05 19.63 15.94
CA GLN A 40 -15.48 18.37 16.42
C GLN A 40 -15.87 17.17 15.55
N ARG A 41 -17.09 17.10 15.00
CA ARG A 41 -17.47 16.02 14.07
C ARG A 41 -16.75 16.16 12.73
N ALA A 42 -16.61 17.39 12.21
CA ALA A 42 -15.86 17.65 10.98
C ALA A 42 -14.36 17.42 11.16
N SER A 43 -13.76 17.79 12.31
CA SER A 43 -12.36 17.49 12.62
C SER A 43 -12.15 15.98 12.77
N ARG A 44 -13.01 15.28 13.52
CA ARG A 44 -12.95 13.82 13.65
C ARG A 44 -13.13 13.11 12.32
N GLN A 45 -14.02 13.56 11.44
CA GLN A 45 -14.17 12.97 10.11
C GLN A 45 -12.95 13.20 9.21
N ARG A 46 -12.33 14.38 9.29
CA ARG A 46 -11.08 14.69 8.57
C ARG A 46 -9.90 13.88 9.12
N GLU A 47 -9.78 13.79 10.43
CA GLU A 47 -8.78 12.97 11.11
C GLU A 47 -8.96 11.49 10.78
N HIS A 48 -10.20 10.98 10.76
CA HIS A 48 -10.48 9.59 10.40
C HIS A 48 -10.19 9.30 8.93
N ALA A 49 -10.56 10.22 8.02
CA ALA A 49 -10.23 10.10 6.60
C ALA A 49 -8.73 10.25 6.31
N GLN A 50 -8.00 10.99 7.15
CA GLN A 50 -6.56 11.09 7.08
C GLN A 50 -5.89 9.81 7.62
N TRP A 51 -6.36 9.31 8.77
CA TRP A 51 -5.89 8.06 9.36
C TRP A 51 -6.13 6.86 8.44
N LEU A 52 -7.29 6.77 7.78
CA LEU A 52 -7.57 5.72 6.81
C LEU A 52 -6.63 5.77 5.59
N ARG A 53 -6.33 6.98 5.08
CA ARG A 53 -5.36 7.14 3.98
C ARG A 53 -3.94 6.79 4.40
N GLU A 54 -3.55 7.16 5.62
CA GLU A 54 -2.25 6.81 6.17
C GLU A 54 -2.15 5.30 6.43
N ASP A 55 -3.21 4.65 6.89
CA ASP A 55 -3.25 3.20 7.12
C ASP A 55 -3.21 2.40 5.81
N GLU A 56 -3.94 2.88 4.79
CA GLU A 56 -3.89 2.35 3.42
C GLU A 56 -2.49 2.51 2.81
N ALA A 57 -1.87 3.69 2.98
CA ALA A 57 -0.50 3.94 2.53
C ALA A 57 0.53 3.05 3.23
N ARG A 58 0.40 2.83 4.56
CA ARG A 58 1.27 1.92 5.30
C ARG A 58 1.12 0.47 4.86
N THR A 59 -0.12 0.02 4.65
CA THR A 59 -0.39 -1.35 4.18
C THR A 59 0.15 -1.55 2.76
N PHE A 60 0.01 -0.54 1.89
CA PHE A 60 0.62 -0.56 0.57
C PHE A 60 2.15 -0.65 0.64
N GLU A 61 2.77 0.12 1.54
CA GLU A 61 4.22 0.12 1.69
C GLU A 61 4.76 -1.23 2.21
N HIS A 62 4.12 -1.81 3.24
CA HIS A 62 4.48 -3.14 3.73
C HIS A 62 4.32 -4.21 2.64
N ARG A 63 3.25 -4.12 1.83
CA ARG A 63 3.04 -5.02 0.69
C ARG A 63 4.15 -4.86 -0.36
N ARG A 64 4.49 -3.60 -0.71
CA ARG A 64 5.56 -3.28 -1.66
C ARG A 64 6.90 -3.85 -1.19
N GLU A 65 7.22 -3.69 0.09
CA GLU A 65 8.46 -4.20 0.68
C GLU A 65 8.52 -5.73 0.65
N ALA A 66 7.46 -6.41 1.11
CA ALA A 66 7.37 -7.87 1.10
C ALA A 66 7.52 -8.44 -0.32
N TYR A 67 6.82 -7.85 -1.30
CA TYR A 67 6.87 -8.28 -2.69
C TYR A 67 8.26 -8.10 -3.32
N VAL A 68 8.90 -6.95 -3.09
CA VAL A 68 10.23 -6.64 -3.62
C VAL A 68 11.29 -7.56 -3.01
N GLU A 69 11.20 -7.85 -1.71
CA GLU A 69 12.16 -8.69 -1.02
C GLU A 69 12.09 -10.15 -1.50
N LEU A 70 10.89 -10.74 -1.63
CA LEU A 70 10.75 -12.08 -2.19
C LEU A 70 11.30 -12.15 -3.61
N TYR A 71 10.91 -11.20 -4.47
CA TYR A 71 11.37 -11.21 -5.86
C TYR A 71 12.90 -11.13 -5.94
N ARG A 72 13.52 -10.28 -5.11
CA ARG A 72 14.98 -10.16 -5.00
C ARG A 72 15.61 -11.50 -4.63
N ARG A 73 15.09 -12.19 -3.61
CA ARG A 73 15.61 -13.48 -3.15
C ARG A 73 15.48 -14.57 -4.20
N LEU A 74 14.30 -14.71 -4.83
CA LEU A 74 14.09 -15.65 -5.93
C LEU A 74 15.04 -15.38 -7.09
N ARG A 75 15.27 -14.10 -7.45
CA ARG A 75 16.20 -13.74 -8.51
C ARG A 75 17.65 -14.08 -8.15
N THR A 76 18.05 -13.84 -6.91
CA THR A 76 19.39 -14.19 -6.39
C THR A 76 19.59 -15.70 -6.39
N LEU A 77 18.59 -16.46 -5.94
CA LEU A 77 18.61 -17.92 -5.97
C LEU A 77 18.77 -18.43 -7.41
N SER A 78 17.95 -17.96 -8.35
CA SER A 78 18.06 -18.36 -9.75
C SER A 78 19.43 -18.07 -10.35
N SER A 79 20.06 -16.94 -10.02
CA SER A 79 21.44 -16.66 -10.46
C SER A 79 22.45 -17.66 -9.87
N ARG A 80 22.36 -17.96 -8.57
CA ARG A 80 23.30 -18.89 -7.93
C ARG A 80 23.15 -20.32 -8.43
N ILE A 81 21.95 -20.75 -8.80
CA ILE A 81 21.73 -22.07 -9.41
C ILE A 81 22.46 -22.17 -10.77
N GLN A 82 22.49 -21.09 -11.57
CA GLN A 82 23.22 -21.08 -12.85
C GLN A 82 24.74 -21.15 -12.66
N GLU A 83 25.25 -20.67 -11.53
CA GLU A 83 26.67 -20.70 -11.19
C GLU A 83 27.09 -22.04 -10.54
N LEU A 84 26.14 -22.95 -10.29
CA LEU A 84 26.40 -24.20 -9.60
C LEU A 84 27.10 -25.22 -10.52
N ASP A 85 28.30 -25.64 -10.11
CA ASP A 85 28.99 -26.77 -10.72
C ASP A 85 28.28 -28.10 -10.38
N GLU A 86 28.30 -29.08 -11.29
CA GLU A 86 27.65 -30.40 -11.13
C GLU A 86 28.11 -31.16 -9.89
N ASN A 87 29.29 -30.83 -9.38
CA ASN A 87 29.90 -31.48 -8.22
C ASN A 87 29.78 -30.67 -6.93
N GLN A 88 29.15 -29.51 -6.96
CA GLN A 88 28.99 -28.67 -5.79
C GLN A 88 27.67 -29.00 -5.08
N PRO A 89 27.70 -29.44 -3.80
CA PRO A 89 26.49 -29.61 -3.04
C PRO A 89 25.79 -28.25 -2.92
N PHE A 90 24.58 -28.16 -3.46
CA PHE A 90 23.73 -27.00 -3.25
C PHE A 90 23.18 -27.08 -1.82
N PRO A 91 23.34 -26.05 -0.97
CA PRO A 91 22.80 -26.05 0.39
C PRO A 91 21.29 -25.80 0.36
N PHE A 92 20.55 -26.71 -0.29
CA PHE A 92 19.14 -26.59 -0.64
C PHE A 92 18.26 -26.25 0.56
N GLU A 93 18.54 -26.88 1.69
CA GLU A 93 17.78 -26.72 2.93
C GLU A 93 17.97 -25.32 3.53
N ASP A 94 19.21 -24.82 3.59
CA ASP A 94 19.51 -23.47 4.08
C ASP A 94 18.80 -22.41 3.23
N TRP A 95 18.82 -22.55 1.91
CA TRP A 95 18.18 -21.63 0.98
C TRP A 95 16.67 -21.65 1.02
N ARG A 96 16.10 -22.85 1.14
CA ARG A 96 14.67 -23.02 1.32
C ARG A 96 14.27 -22.26 2.58
N ASP A 97 14.93 -22.53 3.70
CA ASP A 97 14.58 -21.93 4.98
C ASP A 97 14.79 -20.40 4.97
N GLU A 98 15.84 -19.88 4.33
CA GLU A 98 16.06 -18.42 4.12
C GLU A 98 14.95 -17.73 3.30
N ILE A 99 14.33 -18.41 2.34
CA ILE A 99 13.22 -17.85 1.55
C ILE A 99 11.90 -18.00 2.32
N PHE A 100 11.70 -19.13 2.98
CA PHE A 100 10.51 -19.40 3.78
C PHE A 100 10.42 -18.50 5.03
N GLU A 101 11.54 -18.05 5.60
CA GLU A 101 11.55 -17.12 6.72
C GLU A 101 10.79 -15.82 6.43
N HIS A 102 10.83 -15.34 5.18
CA HIS A 102 10.20 -14.09 4.76
C HIS A 102 8.86 -14.27 4.03
N PHE A 103 8.50 -15.51 3.73
CA PHE A 103 7.22 -15.83 3.11
C PHE A 103 5.98 -15.42 3.94
N PRO A 104 6.01 -15.46 5.30
CA PRO A 104 4.91 -14.97 6.13
C PRO A 104 4.50 -13.53 5.85
N ASP A 105 5.45 -12.65 5.49
CA ASP A 105 5.14 -11.23 5.21
C ASP A 105 4.23 -11.09 3.99
N ILE A 106 4.41 -11.96 2.98
CA ILE A 106 3.54 -12.00 1.81
C ILE A 106 2.20 -12.64 2.14
N ALA A 107 2.16 -13.65 3.01
CA ALA A 107 0.90 -14.22 3.48
C ALA A 107 0.08 -13.21 4.31
N VAL A 108 0.74 -12.26 4.99
CA VAL A 108 0.08 -11.22 5.80
C VAL A 108 -0.37 -10.03 4.96
N TYR A 109 0.49 -9.51 4.08
CA TYR A 109 0.24 -8.25 3.35
C TYR A 109 -0.17 -8.44 1.89
N GLY A 110 0.05 -9.63 1.34
CA GLY A 110 -0.21 -9.94 -0.06
C GLY A 110 -1.62 -10.41 -0.35
N THR A 111 -1.94 -10.51 -1.64
CA THR A 111 -3.19 -11.12 -2.10
C THR A 111 -3.01 -12.63 -2.31
N ASP A 112 -4.12 -13.37 -2.31
CA ASP A 112 -4.14 -14.81 -2.62
C ASP A 112 -3.46 -15.14 -3.96
N LYS A 113 -3.62 -14.24 -4.96
CA LYS A 113 -2.98 -14.37 -6.27
C LYS A 113 -1.46 -14.35 -6.13
N ILE A 114 -0.91 -13.39 -5.39
CA ILE A 114 0.55 -13.27 -5.20
C ILE A 114 1.09 -14.40 -4.36
N VAL A 115 0.41 -14.78 -3.27
CA VAL A 115 0.80 -15.94 -2.45
C VAL A 115 0.88 -17.22 -3.30
N THR A 116 -0.13 -17.47 -4.13
CA THR A 116 -0.17 -18.65 -5.00
C THR A 116 0.95 -18.66 -6.04
N LEU A 117 1.19 -17.51 -6.69
CA LEU A 117 2.27 -17.38 -7.67
C LEU A 117 3.66 -17.46 -7.04
N ALA A 118 3.80 -16.95 -5.81
CA ALA A 118 5.03 -17.04 -5.04
C ALA A 118 5.36 -18.49 -4.67
N ASP A 119 4.36 -19.25 -4.23
CA ASP A 119 4.51 -20.66 -3.87
C ASP A 119 4.91 -21.50 -5.10
N LEU A 120 4.19 -21.29 -6.22
CA LEU A 120 4.51 -21.94 -7.49
C LEU A 120 5.94 -21.60 -7.99
N ALA A 121 6.34 -20.33 -7.91
CA ALA A 121 7.67 -19.91 -8.34
C ALA A 121 8.76 -20.53 -7.45
N LEU A 122 8.54 -20.58 -6.14
CA LEU A 122 9.47 -21.19 -5.20
C LEU A 122 9.62 -22.69 -5.46
N ASP A 123 8.52 -23.43 -5.59
CA ASP A 123 8.52 -24.86 -5.86
C ASP A 123 9.29 -25.21 -7.15
N LEU A 124 9.04 -24.46 -8.23
CA LEU A 124 9.71 -24.69 -9.51
C LEU A 124 11.20 -24.34 -9.48
N VAL A 125 11.59 -23.23 -8.82
CA VAL A 125 13.00 -22.86 -8.66
C VAL A 125 13.74 -23.90 -7.82
N LEU A 126 13.13 -24.37 -6.73
CA LEU A 126 13.71 -25.42 -5.88
C LEU A 126 13.81 -26.76 -6.61
N THR A 127 12.79 -27.14 -7.39
CA THR A 127 12.84 -28.35 -8.23
C THR A 127 13.99 -28.29 -9.22
N TRP A 128 14.19 -27.14 -9.88
CA TRP A 128 15.32 -26.92 -10.76
C TRP A 128 16.67 -26.96 -10.02
N ALA A 129 16.78 -26.28 -8.87
CA ALA A 129 18.00 -26.29 -8.05
C ALA A 129 18.43 -27.72 -7.66
N ARG A 130 17.47 -28.54 -7.25
CA ARG A 130 17.71 -29.95 -6.91
C ARG A 130 18.21 -30.73 -8.11
N ALA A 131 17.56 -30.58 -9.26
CA ALA A 131 17.97 -31.25 -10.49
C ALA A 131 19.41 -30.86 -10.89
N GLN A 132 19.75 -29.56 -10.79
CA GLN A 132 21.10 -29.07 -11.06
C GLN A 132 22.13 -29.71 -10.10
N SER A 133 21.84 -29.76 -8.80
CA SER A 133 22.74 -30.35 -7.79
C SER A 133 22.94 -31.87 -7.94
N GLU A 134 22.00 -32.56 -8.58
CA GLU A 134 22.09 -33.99 -8.87
C GLU A 134 22.77 -34.27 -10.25
N GLY A 135 23.28 -33.23 -10.93
CA GLY A 135 23.83 -33.33 -12.29
C GLY A 135 22.77 -33.64 -13.36
N LYS A 136 21.48 -33.47 -13.04
CA LYS A 136 20.34 -33.73 -13.92
C LYS A 136 19.88 -32.43 -14.57
N GLN A 137 20.78 -31.76 -15.26
CA GLN A 137 20.47 -30.49 -15.92
C GLN A 137 19.29 -30.66 -16.89
N SER A 138 18.33 -29.76 -16.80
CA SER A 138 17.13 -29.79 -17.65
C SER A 138 16.74 -28.37 -18.02
N GLY A 139 16.90 -28.03 -19.29
CA GLY A 139 16.47 -26.74 -19.84
C GLY A 139 14.97 -26.51 -19.66
N GLU A 140 14.15 -27.57 -19.61
CA GLU A 140 12.72 -27.46 -19.31
C GLU A 140 12.49 -26.98 -17.87
N LEU A 141 13.17 -27.58 -16.88
CA LEU A 141 13.03 -27.16 -15.48
C LEU A 141 13.49 -25.72 -15.28
N GLU A 142 14.61 -25.34 -15.90
CA GLU A 142 15.10 -23.96 -15.87
C GLU A 142 14.09 -22.99 -16.51
N TRP A 143 13.54 -23.33 -17.69
CA TRP A 143 12.53 -22.51 -18.35
C TRP A 143 11.27 -22.35 -17.51
N ARG A 144 10.75 -23.43 -16.92
CA ARG A 144 9.57 -23.40 -16.05
C ARG A 144 9.79 -22.52 -14.83
N ALA A 145 10.94 -22.66 -14.17
CA ALA A 145 11.31 -21.84 -13.02
C ALA A 145 11.39 -20.34 -13.38
N ARG A 146 12.08 -19.99 -14.47
CA ARG A 146 12.18 -18.61 -14.94
C ARG A 146 10.83 -18.02 -15.32
N LYS A 147 9.99 -18.79 -16.03
CA LYS A 147 8.64 -18.37 -16.42
C LYS A 147 7.77 -18.09 -15.20
N ALA A 148 7.85 -18.92 -14.16
CA ALA A 148 7.10 -18.71 -12.92
C ALA A 148 7.58 -17.46 -12.16
N VAL A 149 8.89 -17.26 -12.02
CA VAL A 149 9.46 -16.04 -11.39
C VAL A 149 9.07 -14.78 -12.16
N HIS A 150 9.02 -14.85 -13.49
CA HIS A 150 8.57 -13.73 -14.32
C HIS A 150 7.07 -13.46 -14.17
N GLY A 151 6.24 -14.50 -14.21
CA GLY A 151 4.80 -14.35 -13.99
C GLY A 151 4.47 -13.75 -12.62
N LEU A 152 5.21 -14.14 -11.58
CA LEU A 152 5.14 -13.52 -10.25
C LEU A 152 5.49 -12.02 -10.32
N LEU A 153 6.59 -11.66 -10.98
CA LEU A 153 6.98 -10.25 -11.14
C LEU A 153 5.91 -9.43 -11.86
N GLU A 154 5.33 -9.96 -12.94
CA GLU A 154 4.26 -9.29 -13.67
C GLU A 154 3.03 -9.03 -12.78
N ALA A 155 2.65 -10.03 -11.98
CA ALA A 155 1.54 -9.89 -11.04
C ALA A 155 1.86 -8.87 -9.92
N ILE A 156 3.08 -8.87 -9.37
CA ILE A 156 3.55 -7.87 -8.40
C ILE A 156 3.47 -6.47 -9.01
N ARG A 157 3.96 -6.28 -10.23
CA ARG A 157 3.92 -4.97 -10.92
C ARG A 157 2.51 -4.49 -11.15
N GLU A 158 1.61 -5.39 -11.57
CA GLU A 158 0.20 -5.10 -11.75
C GLU A 158 -0.44 -4.60 -10.44
N GLU A 159 -0.21 -5.29 -9.32
CA GLU A 159 -0.77 -4.90 -8.02
C GLU A 159 -0.19 -3.61 -7.47
N LEU A 160 1.07 -3.31 -7.78
CA LEU A 160 1.73 -2.06 -7.39
C LEU A 160 1.42 -0.90 -8.36
N GLY A 161 0.54 -1.11 -9.34
CA GLY A 161 0.17 -0.09 -10.33
C GLY A 161 1.32 0.30 -11.27
N VAL A 162 2.35 -0.53 -11.36
CA VAL A 162 3.51 -0.29 -12.23
C VAL A 162 3.12 -0.72 -13.66
N PRO A 163 3.23 0.17 -14.67
CA PRO A 163 2.92 -0.17 -16.05
C PRO A 163 3.67 -1.42 -16.51
N LYS A 164 3.03 -2.27 -17.32
CA LYS A 164 3.71 -3.37 -17.98
C LYS A 164 4.88 -2.80 -18.78
N GLY A 165 6.11 -3.15 -18.38
CA GLY A 165 7.27 -2.91 -19.23
C GLY A 165 7.08 -3.72 -20.51
N GLY A 166 7.61 -3.24 -21.64
CA GLY A 166 7.52 -3.98 -22.91
C GLY A 166 7.82 -5.46 -22.66
N THR A 167 6.91 -6.31 -23.11
CA THR A 167 6.93 -7.76 -22.88
C THR A 167 8.32 -8.28 -23.22
N LEU A 168 9.09 -8.67 -22.20
CA LEU A 168 10.24 -9.53 -22.42
C LEU A 168 9.63 -10.86 -22.86
N ASP A 169 9.63 -11.09 -24.16
CA ASP A 169 9.16 -12.35 -24.74
C ASP A 169 10.13 -13.45 -24.30
N LEU A 170 9.81 -14.07 -23.17
CA LEU A 170 10.58 -15.19 -22.62
C LEU A 170 10.59 -16.39 -23.57
N ASP A 171 9.65 -16.47 -24.51
CA ASP A 171 9.64 -17.50 -25.54
C ASP A 171 10.67 -17.19 -26.65
N ASN A 172 11.21 -15.97 -26.74
CA ASN A 172 12.18 -15.51 -27.74
C ASN A 172 13.46 -14.86 -27.16
N LEU A 173 13.81 -15.09 -25.88
CA LEU A 173 15.04 -14.54 -25.32
C LEU A 173 16.28 -15.24 -25.91
N PRO A 174 17.23 -14.52 -26.56
CA PRO A 174 18.48 -15.12 -27.02
C PRO A 174 19.31 -15.61 -25.83
N GLY A 175 19.76 -16.86 -25.89
CA GLY A 175 20.52 -17.54 -24.83
C GLY A 175 19.71 -18.50 -23.96
N LEU A 176 18.42 -18.72 -24.26
CA LEU A 176 17.54 -19.61 -23.51
C LEU A 176 17.29 -20.98 -24.16
N GLY A 177 17.63 -21.14 -25.44
CA GLY A 177 17.35 -22.33 -26.25
C GLY A 177 18.56 -23.16 -26.65
N ASP A 178 19.75 -22.88 -26.11
CA ASP A 178 21.02 -23.47 -26.59
C ASP A 178 21.69 -24.42 -25.58
N TYR A 179 20.92 -24.93 -24.61
CA TYR A 179 21.34 -25.99 -23.69
C TYR A 179 20.45 -27.22 -23.92
N GLY A 180 20.60 -27.81 -25.11
CA GLY A 180 20.11 -29.15 -25.44
C GLY A 180 21.18 -30.21 -25.17
#